data_AF-A0A443PDI7-F1
#
_entry.id   AF-A0A443PDI7-F1
#
_cell.length_a   1.000
_cell.length_b   1.000
_cell.length_c   1.000
_cell.angle_alpha   90.00
_cell.angle_beta   90.00
_cell.angle_gamma   90.00
#
_symmetry.space_group_name_H-M   'P 1'
#
loop_
_entity.id
_entity.type
_entity.pdbx_description
1 polymer ?
#
loop_
_entity_poly.entity_id
_entity_poly.type
_entity_poly.pdbx_seq_one_letter_code
_entity_poly.pdbx_strand_id
1 'polypeptide(L)'
;MADGGLAMLDGGLTVLDGTLLRASVSHLPNPNGAVTGTDLLAMAESAASSTLFGLSLPENLKSVALKRINADAVSFGLTEVDEEKATSIIRNYVIALADELKDDPLVVSILDGSALRLFLDDEDDFAMLAESLFTDLDTKDKGKLSKNEIQNALIHMGVDMGVPPFSESGALLNDILKKHGAVGEEELGQAQFAQLLQHILQDLADALAEKQVVVIQNIKVINGSKLRKVLADEELLDDVIKRMIKDQNVNEEKSGSIGKIRGFLEKYGLELGLPSAEANEAVVLLYDQVFSDTDKEQNGGKLGINEFGMVVKDILKKFAEQLEANPIFYDLES
;
A
#
# COMPACT_ATOMS: atom_id res chain seq x y z
N MET A 1 -10.28 4.71 24.90
CA MET A 1 -10.45 3.52 24.06
C MET A 1 -10.14 3.99 22.66
N ALA A 2 -8.93 3.71 22.17
CA ALA A 2 -8.52 4.07 20.83
C ALA A 2 -8.87 2.89 19.94
N ASP A 3 -9.79 3.12 19.02
CA ASP A 3 -10.10 2.22 17.93
C ASP A 3 -8.80 2.01 17.14
N GLY A 4 -8.36 0.76 17.04
CA GLY A 4 -7.12 0.38 16.35
C GLY A 4 -7.35 0.50 14.86
N GLY A 5 -7.25 1.72 14.36
CA GLY A 5 -7.69 2.10 13.02
C GLY A 5 -6.93 1.40 11.91
N LEU A 6 -7.53 0.34 11.38
CA LEU A 6 -7.39 0.01 9.96
C LEU A 6 -8.12 1.10 9.19
N ALA A 7 -7.39 1.95 8.47
CA ALA A 7 -7.99 2.86 7.52
C ALA A 7 -8.39 2.06 6.27
N MET A 8 -9.68 1.74 6.17
CA MET A 8 -10.29 1.23 4.93
C MET A 8 -10.47 2.42 3.98
N LEU A 9 -9.97 2.32 2.76
CA LEU A 9 -10.35 3.25 1.70
C LEU A 9 -11.69 2.81 1.09
N ASP A 10 -12.37 3.76 0.45
CA ASP A 10 -13.58 3.47 -0.32
C ASP A 10 -13.25 2.41 -1.40
N GLY A 11 -14.06 1.35 -1.52
CA GLY A 11 -13.82 0.24 -2.46
C GLY A 11 -13.09 -0.99 -1.90
N GLY A 12 -12.96 -1.16 -0.58
CA GLY A 12 -12.47 -2.41 0.02
C GLY A 12 -10.94 -2.54 0.10
N LEU A 13 -10.20 -1.44 -0.07
CA LEU A 13 -8.75 -1.40 0.11
C LEU A 13 -8.38 -1.16 1.57
N THR A 14 -7.29 -1.77 2.01
CA THR A 14 -6.74 -1.63 3.37
C THR A 14 -5.34 -1.05 3.32
N VAL A 15 -5.05 -0.04 4.14
CA VAL A 15 -3.70 0.50 4.32
C VAL A 15 -2.97 -0.24 5.44
N LEU A 16 -1.80 -0.81 5.12
CA LEU A 16 -0.89 -1.47 6.05
C LEU A 16 0.27 -0.51 6.38
N ASP A 17 0.13 0.21 7.49
CA ASP A 17 1.06 1.24 7.97
C ASP A 17 2.04 0.75 9.06
N GLY A 18 2.07 -0.56 9.30
CA GLY A 18 2.90 -1.18 10.34
C GLY A 18 2.31 -1.12 11.76
N THR A 19 1.17 -0.49 11.99
CA THR A 19 0.53 -0.41 13.31
C THR A 19 0.20 -1.80 13.87
N LEU A 20 -0.33 -2.69 13.03
CA LEU A 20 -0.63 -4.08 13.42
C LEU A 20 0.65 -4.84 13.83
N LEU A 21 1.74 -4.70 13.06
CA LEU A 21 3.03 -5.29 13.40
C LEU A 21 3.56 -4.75 14.73
N ARG A 22 3.41 -3.44 14.97
CA ARG A 22 3.86 -2.82 16.22
C ARG A 22 3.11 -3.36 17.43
N ALA A 23 1.81 -3.60 17.29
CA ALA A 23 0.98 -4.20 18.34
C ALA A 23 1.34 -5.67 18.60
N SER A 24 1.69 -6.42 17.55
CA SER A 24 1.99 -7.86 17.67
C SER A 24 3.35 -8.19 18.29
N VAL A 25 4.28 -7.22 18.41
CA VAL A 25 5.63 -7.42 18.99
C VAL A 25 5.61 -8.11 20.37
N SER A 26 4.59 -7.85 21.17
CA SER A 26 4.43 -8.44 22.51
C SER A 26 3.97 -9.91 22.50
N HIS A 27 3.45 -10.39 21.37
CA HIS A 27 2.86 -11.72 21.17
C HIS A 27 3.67 -12.58 20.18
N LEU A 28 4.89 -12.17 19.84
CA LEU A 28 5.74 -12.88 18.89
C LEU A 28 6.14 -14.29 19.38
N PRO A 29 6.32 -15.24 18.46
CA PRO A 29 6.76 -16.59 18.81
C PRO A 29 8.15 -16.56 19.45
N ASN A 30 8.35 -17.42 20.45
CA ASN A 30 9.66 -17.67 21.02
C ASN A 30 10.22 -18.98 20.44
N PRO A 31 11.49 -19.00 20.01
CA PRO A 31 12.15 -20.21 19.57
C PRO A 31 12.36 -21.16 20.75
N ASN A 32 12.10 -22.45 20.52
CA ASN A 32 12.35 -23.49 21.51
C ASN A 32 13.79 -24.01 21.37
N GLY A 33 14.72 -23.44 22.14
CA GLY A 33 16.13 -23.83 22.13
C GLY A 33 16.98 -23.11 21.08
N ALA A 34 18.20 -23.60 20.85
CA ALA A 34 19.12 -23.02 19.88
C ALA A 34 18.56 -23.19 18.46
N VAL A 35 18.49 -22.08 17.72
CA VAL A 35 17.95 -22.02 16.36
C VAL A 35 18.93 -21.32 15.44
N THR A 36 18.87 -21.66 14.15
CA THR A 36 19.71 -20.99 13.15
C THR A 36 19.13 -19.62 12.80
N GLY A 37 19.97 -18.72 12.29
CA GLY A 37 19.49 -17.44 11.76
C GLY A 37 18.44 -17.60 10.66
N THR A 38 18.50 -18.67 9.86
CA THR A 38 17.52 -18.95 8.81
C THR A 38 16.15 -19.27 9.41
N ASP A 39 16.11 -20.12 10.43
CA ASP A 39 14.87 -20.46 11.15
C ASP A 39 14.27 -19.24 11.82
N LEU A 40 15.12 -18.37 12.39
CA LEU A 40 14.67 -17.13 13.02
C LEU A 40 14.01 -16.16 12.05
N LEU A 41 14.60 -15.97 10.88
CA LEU A 41 14.03 -15.14 9.83
C LEU A 41 12.71 -15.72 9.34
N ALA A 42 12.63 -17.03 9.11
CA ALA A 42 11.39 -17.68 8.72
C ALA A 42 10.28 -17.52 9.78
N MET A 43 10.62 -17.61 11.08
CA MET A 43 9.66 -17.34 12.16
C MET A 43 9.19 -15.89 12.18
N ALA A 44 10.12 -14.93 12.04
CA ALA A 44 9.78 -13.50 12.03
C ALA A 44 8.92 -13.11 10.81
N GLU A 45 9.29 -13.60 9.62
CA GLU A 45 8.54 -13.39 8.39
C GLU A 45 7.16 -14.04 8.44
N SER A 46 7.06 -15.27 8.96
CA SER A 46 5.77 -15.94 9.15
C SER A 46 4.87 -15.19 10.14
N ALA A 47 5.41 -14.71 11.25
CA ALA A 47 4.66 -13.93 12.23
C ALA A 47 4.19 -12.58 11.64
N ALA A 48 5.06 -11.90 10.90
CA ALA A 48 4.73 -10.64 10.23
C ALA A 48 3.67 -10.87 9.13
N SER A 49 3.84 -11.88 8.28
CA SER A 49 2.88 -12.27 7.24
C SER A 49 1.52 -12.60 7.86
N SER A 50 1.47 -13.40 8.93
CA SER A 50 0.22 -13.72 9.62
C SER A 50 -0.45 -12.49 10.23
N THR A 51 0.33 -11.54 10.76
CA THR A 51 -0.20 -10.27 11.29
C THR A 51 -0.76 -9.39 10.16
N LEU A 52 -0.18 -9.50 8.97
CA LEU A 52 -0.58 -8.79 7.76
C LEU A 52 -1.41 -9.70 6.85
N PHE A 53 -2.38 -10.41 7.42
CA PHE A 53 -3.42 -11.10 6.65
C PHE A 53 -2.93 -12.24 5.73
N GLY A 54 -1.75 -12.79 6.01
CA GLY A 54 -1.10 -13.81 5.18
C GLY A 54 -0.33 -13.24 3.98
N LEU A 55 -0.10 -11.93 3.96
CA LEU A 55 0.60 -11.25 2.87
C LEU A 55 2.02 -11.79 2.70
N SER A 56 2.41 -12.07 1.45
CA SER A 56 3.81 -12.31 1.11
C SER A 56 4.56 -10.97 1.12
N LEU A 57 5.50 -10.81 2.07
CA LEU A 57 6.22 -9.56 2.24
C LEU A 57 7.09 -9.24 0.99
N PRO A 58 7.02 -8.00 0.47
CA PRO A 58 7.93 -7.51 -0.55
C PRO A 58 9.42 -7.63 -0.15
N GLU A 59 10.29 -7.97 -1.11
CA GLU A 59 11.72 -8.18 -0.88
C GLU A 59 12.46 -6.92 -0.42
N ASN A 60 12.00 -5.73 -0.82
CA ASN A 60 12.54 -4.47 -0.32
C ASN A 60 12.30 -4.31 1.19
N LEU A 61 11.12 -4.66 1.69
CA LEU A 61 10.81 -4.60 3.12
C LEU A 61 11.65 -5.60 3.92
N LYS A 62 11.76 -6.85 3.44
CA LYS A 62 12.64 -7.86 4.06
C LYS A 62 14.08 -7.37 4.11
N SER A 63 14.58 -6.78 3.02
CA SER A 63 15.93 -6.24 2.93
C SER A 63 16.19 -5.10 3.91
N VAL A 64 15.22 -4.20 4.11
CA VAL A 64 15.33 -3.11 5.11
C VAL A 64 15.37 -3.68 6.52
N ALA A 65 14.50 -4.64 6.84
CA ALA A 65 14.46 -5.28 8.15
C ALA A 65 15.75 -6.05 8.47
N LEU A 66 16.30 -6.78 7.49
CA LEU A 66 17.58 -7.48 7.62
C LEU A 66 18.74 -6.53 7.92
N LYS A 67 18.82 -5.39 7.22
CA LYS A 67 19.85 -4.37 7.49
C LYS A 67 19.75 -3.83 8.91
N ARG A 68 18.53 -3.67 9.45
CA ARG A 68 18.30 -3.12 10.79
C ARG A 68 18.81 -4.02 11.91
N ILE A 69 18.78 -5.34 11.71
CA ILE A 69 19.34 -6.31 12.66
C ILE A 69 20.85 -6.57 12.44
N ASN A 70 21.51 -5.78 11.58
CA ASN A 70 22.93 -5.91 11.22
C ASN A 70 23.31 -7.33 10.78
N ALA A 71 22.38 -8.02 10.11
CA ALA A 71 22.56 -9.35 9.57
C ALA A 71 22.78 -9.26 8.06
N ASP A 72 23.84 -9.90 7.58
CA ASP A 72 23.94 -10.28 6.18
C ASP A 72 23.29 -11.67 6.01
N ALA A 73 22.38 -11.81 5.05
CA ALA A 73 21.49 -12.97 4.94
C ALA A 73 22.25 -14.31 4.87
N VAL A 74 23.43 -14.32 4.24
CA VAL A 74 24.24 -15.52 4.03
C VAL A 74 25.01 -15.90 5.29
N SER A 75 25.67 -14.92 5.93
CA SER A 75 26.48 -15.16 7.13
C SER A 75 25.64 -15.37 8.40
N PHE A 76 24.51 -14.68 8.51
CA PHE A 76 23.59 -14.82 9.63
C PHE A 76 22.84 -16.16 9.58
N GLY A 77 22.50 -16.66 8.39
CA GLY A 77 21.69 -17.87 8.22
C GLY A 77 22.26 -19.12 8.88
N LEU A 78 23.58 -19.24 9.00
CA LEU A 78 24.30 -20.37 9.60
C LEU A 78 24.67 -20.17 11.07
N THR A 79 24.39 -19.00 11.63
CA THR A 79 24.76 -18.68 13.01
C THR A 79 23.75 -19.33 13.96
N GLU A 80 24.23 -20.14 14.92
CA GLU A 80 23.41 -20.58 16.04
C GLU A 80 23.21 -19.42 17.02
N VAL A 81 21.96 -19.16 17.37
CA VAL A 81 21.58 -18.07 18.25
C VAL A 81 20.94 -18.66 19.51
N ASP A 82 21.39 -18.20 20.67
CA ASP A 82 20.78 -18.53 21.96
C ASP A 82 19.38 -17.90 22.08
N GLU A 83 18.55 -18.48 22.95
CA GLU A 83 17.12 -18.13 23.05
C GLU A 83 16.87 -16.63 23.32
N GLU A 84 17.63 -16.01 24.23
CA GLU A 84 17.46 -14.60 24.58
C GLU A 84 17.79 -13.67 23.41
N LYS A 85 18.88 -13.93 22.69
CA LYS A 85 19.22 -13.17 21.48
C LYS A 85 18.22 -13.43 20.37
N ALA A 86 17.74 -14.66 20.24
CA ALA A 86 16.81 -15.07 19.20
C ALA A 86 15.48 -14.31 19.30
N THR A 87 14.88 -14.21 20.49
CA THR A 87 13.68 -13.39 20.73
C THR A 87 13.93 -11.91 20.42
N SER A 88 15.10 -11.37 20.79
CA SER A 88 15.43 -9.98 20.47
C SER A 88 15.53 -9.73 18.97
N ILE A 89 16.05 -10.69 18.19
CA ILE A 89 16.19 -10.57 16.74
C ILE A 89 14.82 -10.57 16.06
N ILE A 90 13.93 -11.51 16.40
CA ILE A 90 12.57 -11.56 15.86
C ILE A 90 11.85 -10.23 16.15
N ARG A 91 11.92 -9.74 17.39
CA ARG A 91 11.32 -8.44 17.77
C ARG A 91 11.89 -7.29 16.95
N ASN A 92 13.21 -7.18 16.86
CA ASN A 92 13.86 -6.09 16.14
C ASN A 92 13.53 -6.13 14.64
N TYR A 93 13.42 -7.33 14.05
CA TYR A 93 13.01 -7.51 12.66
C TYR A 93 11.57 -7.03 12.43
N VAL A 94 10.62 -7.46 13.25
CA VAL A 94 9.21 -7.03 13.14
C VAL A 94 9.05 -5.53 13.40
N ILE A 95 9.80 -4.98 14.36
CA ILE A 95 9.86 -3.53 14.62
C ILE A 95 10.39 -2.79 13.38
N ALA A 96 11.42 -3.31 12.72
CA ALA A 96 11.99 -2.69 11.52
C ALA A 96 10.98 -2.66 10.36
N LEU A 97 10.23 -3.76 10.16
CA LEU A 97 9.13 -3.78 9.20
C LEU A 97 8.05 -2.76 9.55
N ALA A 98 7.65 -2.67 10.82
CA ALA A 98 6.67 -1.69 11.27
C ALA A 98 7.14 -0.24 11.05
N ASP A 99 8.41 0.04 11.34
CA ASP A 99 8.99 1.37 11.15
C ASP A 99 9.11 1.77 9.68
N GLU A 100 9.34 0.80 8.79
CA GLU A 100 9.37 1.01 7.34
C GLU A 100 7.97 1.23 6.79
N LEU A 101 7.00 0.38 7.13
CA LEU A 101 5.60 0.52 6.70
C LEU A 101 4.95 1.81 7.23
N LYS A 102 5.42 2.35 8.35
CA LYS A 102 4.96 3.65 8.85
C LYS A 102 5.32 4.79 7.89
N ASP A 103 6.49 4.70 7.28
CA ASP A 103 7.01 5.70 6.33
C ASP A 103 6.62 5.43 4.89
N ASP A 104 6.43 4.15 4.55
CA ASP A 104 6.06 3.68 3.24
C ASP A 104 4.97 2.59 3.35
N PRO A 105 3.71 2.99 3.63
CA PRO A 105 2.61 2.05 3.80
C PRO A 105 2.32 1.28 2.51
N LEU A 106 1.86 0.04 2.66
CA LEU A 106 1.31 -0.73 1.55
C LEU A 106 -0.20 -0.58 1.49
N VAL A 107 -0.76 -0.50 0.28
CA VAL A 107 -2.20 -0.63 0.08
C VAL A 107 -2.48 -2.05 -0.43
N VAL A 108 -3.46 -2.72 0.16
CA VAL A 108 -3.81 -4.10 -0.21
C VAL A 108 -5.31 -4.27 -0.40
N SER A 109 -5.69 -5.19 -1.27
CA SER A 109 -7.06 -5.72 -1.35
C SER A 109 -7.12 -7.06 -0.63
N ILE A 110 -8.06 -7.20 0.30
CA ILE A 110 -8.31 -8.47 1.02
C ILE A 110 -9.51 -9.13 0.37
N LEU A 111 -9.26 -10.22 -0.35
CA LEU A 111 -10.26 -10.97 -1.10
C LEU A 111 -10.72 -12.16 -0.26
N ASP A 112 -11.83 -11.97 0.44
CA ASP A 112 -12.46 -12.96 1.34
C ASP A 112 -13.79 -13.51 0.79
N GLY A 113 -14.12 -13.17 -0.45
CA GLY A 113 -15.36 -13.56 -1.13
C GLY A 113 -16.57 -12.69 -0.82
N SER A 114 -16.48 -11.71 0.09
CA SER A 114 -17.61 -10.82 0.43
C SER A 114 -18.06 -9.97 -0.77
N ALA A 115 -17.12 -9.41 -1.53
CA ALA A 115 -17.42 -8.63 -2.73
C ALA A 115 -18.17 -9.45 -3.79
N LEU A 116 -17.78 -10.71 -4.00
CA LEU A 116 -18.47 -11.62 -4.91
C LEU A 116 -19.90 -11.93 -4.43
N ARG A 117 -20.10 -12.07 -3.12
CA ARG A 117 -21.43 -12.32 -2.53
C ARG A 117 -22.39 -11.15 -2.73
N LEU A 118 -21.89 -9.92 -2.73
CA LEU A 118 -22.74 -8.75 -3.04
C LEU A 118 -23.44 -8.88 -4.39
N PHE A 119 -22.73 -9.40 -5.41
CA PHE A 119 -23.33 -9.65 -6.72
C PHE A 119 -24.24 -10.88 -6.75
N LEU A 120 -23.97 -11.88 -5.91
CA LEU A 120 -24.72 -13.15 -5.91
C LEU A 120 -25.99 -13.11 -5.05
N ASP A 121 -26.06 -12.18 -4.08
CA ASP A 121 -27.17 -12.07 -3.14
C ASP A 121 -28.45 -11.52 -3.80
N ASP A 122 -28.32 -10.73 -4.87
CA ASP A 122 -29.44 -10.20 -5.67
C ASP A 122 -29.39 -10.76 -7.11
N GLU A 123 -30.48 -11.40 -7.52
CA GLU A 123 -30.59 -12.05 -8.84
C GLU A 123 -30.54 -11.03 -9.99
N ASP A 124 -31.09 -9.82 -9.79
CA ASP A 124 -31.09 -8.76 -10.80
C ASP A 124 -29.67 -8.16 -10.94
N ASP A 125 -28.95 -7.96 -9.84
CA ASP A 125 -27.56 -7.48 -9.86
C ASP A 125 -26.64 -8.51 -10.55
N PHE A 126 -26.79 -9.79 -10.24
CA PHE A 126 -26.06 -10.85 -10.93
C PHE A 126 -26.39 -10.89 -12.43
N ALA A 127 -27.67 -10.80 -12.79
CA ALA A 127 -28.11 -10.84 -14.17
C ALA A 127 -27.51 -9.67 -14.98
N MET A 128 -27.49 -8.45 -14.42
CA MET A 128 -26.86 -7.29 -15.05
C MET A 128 -25.35 -7.48 -15.23
N LEU A 129 -24.65 -7.99 -14.21
CA LEU A 129 -23.22 -8.28 -14.31
C LEU A 129 -22.92 -9.31 -15.42
N ALA A 130 -23.65 -10.44 -15.41
CA ALA A 130 -23.45 -11.52 -16.37
C ALA A 130 -23.77 -11.08 -17.80
N GLU A 131 -24.82 -10.27 -18.00
CA GLU A 131 -25.16 -9.68 -19.29
C GLU A 131 -24.09 -8.72 -19.79
N SER A 132 -23.57 -7.83 -18.93
CA SER A 132 -22.47 -6.91 -19.29
C SER A 132 -21.24 -7.69 -19.74
N LEU A 133 -20.78 -8.65 -18.92
CA LEU A 133 -19.61 -9.48 -19.22
C LEU A 133 -19.80 -10.27 -20.52
N PHE A 134 -20.98 -10.85 -20.75
CA PHE A 134 -21.25 -11.59 -21.98
C PHE A 134 -21.15 -10.68 -23.21
N THR A 135 -21.73 -9.48 -23.13
CA THR A 135 -21.75 -8.51 -24.23
C THR A 135 -20.34 -8.00 -24.54
N ASP A 136 -19.55 -7.71 -23.50
CA ASP A 136 -18.17 -7.24 -23.65
C ASP A 136 -17.26 -8.31 -24.28
N LEU A 137 -17.48 -9.59 -23.96
CA LEU A 137 -16.71 -10.70 -24.51
C LEU A 137 -17.20 -11.12 -25.91
N ASP A 138 -18.49 -11.00 -26.23
CA ASP A 138 -19.05 -11.33 -27.55
C ASP A 138 -18.84 -10.19 -28.57
N THR A 139 -17.58 -9.79 -28.73
CA THR A 139 -17.14 -8.72 -29.63
C THR A 139 -17.56 -8.89 -31.10
N LYS A 140 -18.00 -10.09 -31.50
CA LYS A 140 -18.45 -10.41 -32.86
C LYS A 140 -19.96 -10.55 -32.97
N ASP A 141 -20.70 -10.30 -31.90
CA ASP A 141 -22.17 -10.38 -31.82
C ASP A 141 -22.71 -11.69 -32.41
N LYS A 142 -22.12 -12.80 -31.99
CA LYS A 142 -22.52 -14.14 -32.44
C LYS A 142 -23.70 -14.69 -31.63
N GLY A 143 -23.99 -14.08 -30.48
CA GLY A 143 -24.89 -14.57 -29.45
C GLY A 143 -24.35 -15.79 -28.71
N LYS A 144 -23.03 -16.06 -28.79
CA LYS A 144 -22.40 -17.26 -28.22
C LYS A 144 -20.92 -17.04 -27.88
N LEU A 145 -20.51 -17.59 -26.74
CA LEU A 145 -19.13 -17.57 -26.25
C LEU A 145 -18.58 -18.98 -26.04
N SER A 146 -17.28 -19.17 -26.27
CA SER A 146 -16.60 -20.41 -25.88
C SER A 146 -16.56 -20.52 -24.35
N LYS A 147 -16.62 -21.73 -23.79
CA LYS A 147 -16.44 -21.95 -22.34
C LYS A 147 -15.16 -21.33 -21.79
N ASN A 148 -14.10 -21.29 -22.58
CA ASN A 148 -12.84 -20.65 -22.20
C ASN A 148 -13.00 -19.14 -21.90
N GLU A 149 -14.03 -18.48 -22.42
CA GLU A 149 -14.31 -17.06 -22.14
C GLU A 149 -14.76 -16.81 -20.69
N ILE A 150 -15.15 -17.85 -19.95
CA ILE A 150 -15.39 -17.72 -18.50
C ILE A 150 -14.11 -17.25 -17.78
N GLN A 151 -12.94 -17.74 -18.20
CA GLN A 151 -11.68 -17.26 -17.62
C GLN A 151 -11.48 -15.76 -17.90
N ASN A 152 -11.78 -15.31 -19.12
CA ASN A 152 -11.69 -13.90 -19.49
C ASN A 152 -12.71 -13.04 -18.74
N ALA A 153 -13.91 -13.57 -18.47
CA ALA A 153 -14.89 -12.92 -17.60
C ALA A 153 -14.36 -12.70 -16.19
N LEU A 154 -13.72 -13.71 -15.59
CA LEU A 154 -13.06 -13.60 -14.28
C LEU A 154 -11.91 -12.58 -14.31
N ILE A 155 -11.12 -12.55 -15.38
CA ILE A 155 -10.06 -11.55 -15.57
C ILE A 155 -10.66 -10.14 -15.67
N HIS A 156 -11.76 -9.98 -16.40
CA HIS A 156 -12.45 -8.70 -16.59
C HIS A 156 -13.07 -8.18 -15.29
N MET A 157 -13.59 -9.07 -14.45
CA MET A 157 -14.04 -8.74 -13.10
C MET A 157 -12.87 -8.24 -12.23
N GLY A 158 -11.74 -8.95 -12.25
CA GLY A 158 -10.52 -8.52 -11.58
C GLY A 158 -10.66 -8.32 -10.07
N VAL A 159 -9.64 -7.69 -9.48
CA VAL A 159 -9.55 -7.47 -8.03
C VAL A 159 -10.66 -6.56 -7.52
N ASP A 160 -11.04 -5.56 -8.33
CA ASP A 160 -12.06 -4.57 -7.99
C ASP A 160 -13.44 -5.22 -7.77
N MET A 161 -13.72 -6.32 -8.47
CA MET A 161 -14.97 -7.09 -8.30
C MET A 161 -14.77 -8.33 -7.41
N GLY A 162 -13.65 -8.46 -6.71
CA GLY A 162 -13.41 -9.53 -5.76
C GLY A 162 -12.75 -10.80 -6.33
N VAL A 163 -12.32 -10.79 -7.60
CA VAL A 163 -11.64 -11.92 -8.22
C VAL A 163 -10.12 -11.79 -8.08
N PRO A 164 -9.41 -12.76 -7.49
CA PRO A 164 -7.97 -12.67 -7.32
C PRO A 164 -7.21 -12.80 -8.67
N PRO A 165 -6.01 -12.21 -8.79
CA PRO A 165 -5.19 -12.33 -10.00
C PRO A 165 -4.79 -13.78 -10.27
N PHE A 166 -4.83 -14.19 -11.53
CA PHE A 166 -4.40 -15.53 -11.95
C PHE A 166 -2.92 -15.81 -11.73
N SER A 167 -2.07 -14.77 -11.69
CA SER A 167 -0.63 -14.89 -11.40
C SER A 167 -0.37 -15.44 -10.00
N GLU A 168 -1.20 -15.08 -9.02
CA GLU A 168 -1.03 -15.43 -7.61
C GLU A 168 -1.96 -16.58 -7.20
N SER A 169 -3.17 -16.62 -7.74
CA SER A 169 -4.23 -17.56 -7.37
C SER A 169 -4.59 -18.56 -8.47
N GLY A 170 -3.70 -18.73 -9.45
CA GLY A 170 -3.96 -19.58 -10.62
C GLY A 170 -4.32 -21.02 -10.28
N ALA A 171 -3.74 -21.61 -9.23
CA ALA A 171 -4.10 -22.97 -8.81
C ALA A 171 -5.57 -23.05 -8.35
N LEU A 172 -5.98 -22.16 -7.45
CA LEU A 172 -7.35 -22.06 -6.95
C LEU A 172 -8.36 -21.87 -8.10
N LEU A 173 -8.13 -20.86 -8.94
CA LEU A 173 -9.02 -20.51 -10.03
C LEU A 173 -9.12 -21.64 -11.06
N ASN A 174 -8.00 -22.24 -11.43
CA ASN A 174 -8.00 -23.37 -12.38
C ASN A 174 -8.71 -24.60 -11.83
N ASP A 175 -8.60 -24.87 -10.53
CA ASP A 175 -9.28 -26.00 -9.90
C ASP A 175 -10.80 -25.79 -9.89
N ILE A 176 -11.28 -24.57 -9.61
CA ILE A 176 -12.70 -24.21 -9.68
C ILE A 176 -13.22 -24.28 -11.13
N LEU A 177 -12.49 -23.71 -12.09
CA LEU A 177 -12.86 -23.76 -13.52
C LEU A 177 -12.99 -25.21 -14.01
N LYS A 178 -12.04 -26.09 -13.62
CA LYS A 178 -12.10 -27.52 -13.94
C LYS A 178 -13.26 -28.23 -13.26
N LYS A 179 -13.53 -27.93 -11.99
CA LYS A 179 -14.64 -28.51 -11.21
C LYS A 179 -15.99 -28.30 -11.92
N HIS A 180 -16.19 -27.13 -12.53
CA HIS A 180 -17.41 -26.79 -13.27
C HIS A 180 -17.36 -27.11 -14.77
N GLY A 181 -16.27 -27.70 -15.26
CA GLY A 181 -16.12 -28.01 -16.68
C GLY A 181 -16.13 -26.77 -17.58
N ALA A 182 -15.63 -25.64 -17.08
CA ALA A 182 -15.50 -24.36 -17.78
C ALA A 182 -14.23 -24.29 -18.66
N VAL A 183 -13.72 -25.46 -19.07
CA VAL A 183 -12.54 -25.59 -19.94
C VAL A 183 -12.99 -26.33 -21.20
N GLY A 184 -12.77 -25.73 -22.36
CA GLY A 184 -13.11 -26.33 -23.66
C GLY A 184 -13.67 -25.33 -24.67
N GLU A 185 -13.88 -25.82 -25.89
CA GLU A 185 -14.35 -25.03 -27.04
C GLU A 185 -15.87 -25.06 -27.24
N GLU A 186 -16.62 -25.65 -26.30
CA GLU A 186 -18.08 -25.69 -26.39
C GLU A 186 -18.65 -24.27 -26.29
N GLU A 187 -19.59 -23.95 -27.17
CA GLU A 187 -20.23 -22.64 -27.19
C GLU A 187 -21.41 -22.59 -26.22
N LEU A 188 -21.48 -21.52 -25.43
CA LEU A 188 -22.54 -21.18 -24.50
C LEU A 188 -23.34 -20.00 -25.03
N GLY A 189 -24.67 -20.08 -25.00
CA GLY A 189 -25.51 -18.89 -25.09
C GLY A 189 -25.51 -18.11 -23.77
N GLN A 190 -26.04 -16.88 -23.79
CA GLN A 190 -26.04 -15.96 -22.64
C GLN A 190 -26.57 -16.59 -21.33
N ALA A 191 -27.72 -17.26 -21.35
CA ALA A 191 -28.28 -17.91 -20.15
C ALA A 191 -27.38 -19.04 -19.61
N GLN A 192 -26.73 -19.81 -20.50
CA GLN A 192 -25.83 -20.88 -20.10
C GLN A 192 -24.52 -20.33 -19.53
N PHE A 193 -24.02 -19.23 -20.12
CA PHE A 193 -22.87 -18.50 -19.61
C PHE A 193 -23.14 -17.95 -18.21
N ALA A 194 -24.26 -17.26 -18.01
CA ALA A 194 -24.64 -16.71 -16.70
C ALA A 194 -24.75 -17.81 -15.64
N GLN A 195 -25.42 -18.93 -15.95
CA GLN A 195 -25.58 -20.04 -15.02
C GLN A 195 -24.24 -20.69 -14.64
N LEU A 196 -23.34 -20.87 -15.61
CA LEU A 196 -22.00 -21.40 -15.35
C LEU A 196 -21.15 -20.42 -14.52
N LEU A 197 -21.18 -19.13 -14.87
CA LEU A 197 -20.49 -18.08 -14.13
C LEU A 197 -20.96 -18.02 -12.68
N GLN A 198 -22.26 -18.09 -12.43
CA GLN A 198 -22.84 -18.04 -11.08
C GLN A 198 -22.26 -19.14 -10.18
N HIS A 199 -22.22 -20.39 -10.67
CA HIS A 199 -21.68 -21.52 -9.91
C HIS A 199 -20.18 -21.36 -9.61
N ILE A 200 -19.43 -20.78 -10.54
CA ILE A 200 -17.99 -20.53 -10.37
C ILE A 200 -17.74 -19.41 -9.36
N LEU A 201 -18.50 -18.31 -9.44
CA LEU A 201 -18.38 -17.21 -8.48
C LEU A 201 -18.80 -17.64 -7.07
N GLN A 202 -19.82 -18.49 -6.93
CA GLN A 202 -20.23 -19.04 -5.64
C GLN A 202 -19.12 -19.88 -5.01
N ASP A 203 -18.56 -20.82 -5.76
CA ASP A 203 -17.44 -21.65 -5.28
C ASP A 203 -16.19 -20.81 -4.98
N LEU A 204 -15.92 -19.79 -5.78
CA LEU A 204 -14.81 -18.86 -5.54
C LEU A 204 -15.02 -18.07 -4.26
N ALA A 205 -16.22 -17.53 -4.04
CA ALA A 205 -16.56 -16.82 -2.81
C ALA A 205 -16.41 -17.72 -1.58
N ASP A 206 -16.85 -18.98 -1.66
CA ASP A 206 -16.72 -19.93 -0.56
C ASP A 206 -15.26 -20.32 -0.30
N ALA A 207 -14.46 -20.53 -1.35
CA ALA A 207 -13.04 -20.81 -1.19
C ALA A 207 -12.25 -19.62 -0.62
N LEU A 208 -12.58 -18.39 -1.01
CA LEU A 208 -11.98 -17.17 -0.46
C LEU A 208 -12.41 -16.93 1.00
N ALA A 209 -13.63 -17.32 1.37
CA ALA A 209 -14.09 -17.27 2.76
C ALA A 209 -13.35 -18.27 3.66
N GLU A 210 -12.96 -19.44 3.13
CA GLU A 210 -12.10 -20.39 3.84
C GLU A 210 -10.65 -19.92 3.92
N LYS A 211 -10.13 -19.37 2.82
CA LYS A 211 -8.77 -18.87 2.72
C LYS A 211 -8.71 -17.62 1.84
N GLN A 212 -8.69 -16.48 2.49
CA GLN A 212 -8.56 -15.19 1.82
C GLN A 212 -7.26 -15.07 1.02
N VAL A 213 -7.30 -14.23 0.00
CA VAL A 213 -6.13 -13.83 -0.81
C VAL A 213 -5.88 -12.34 -0.59
N VAL A 214 -4.62 -11.96 -0.37
CA VAL A 214 -4.24 -10.55 -0.17
C VAL A 214 -3.37 -10.12 -1.33
N VAL A 215 -3.81 -9.08 -2.04
CA VAL A 215 -3.14 -8.55 -3.23
C VAL A 215 -2.60 -7.18 -2.90
N ILE A 216 -1.32 -6.93 -3.18
CA ILE A 216 -0.73 -5.58 -3.04
C ILE A 216 -1.17 -4.74 -4.22
N GLN A 217 -1.78 -3.59 -3.93
CA GLN A 217 -2.09 -2.58 -4.93
C GLN A 217 -0.87 -1.70 -5.17
N ASN A 218 -0.67 -1.31 -6.42
CA ASN A 218 0.44 -0.44 -6.81
C ASN A 218 0.15 1.04 -6.50
N ILE A 219 -0.31 1.30 -5.26
CA ILE A 219 -0.73 2.62 -4.80
C ILE A 219 0.28 3.11 -3.76
N LYS A 220 0.88 4.28 -4.02
CA LYS A 220 1.75 4.96 -3.08
C LYS A 220 0.94 5.80 -2.11
N VAL A 221 1.24 5.68 -0.81
CA VAL A 221 0.64 6.50 0.25
C VAL A 221 1.63 7.55 0.74
N ILE A 222 1.23 8.81 0.73
CA ILE A 222 1.97 9.92 1.34
C ILE A 222 1.18 10.45 2.54
N ASN A 223 1.61 10.06 3.73
CA ASN A 223 0.93 10.34 5.02
C ASN A 223 1.69 11.34 5.92
N GLY A 224 2.77 11.93 5.42
CA GLY A 224 3.62 12.87 6.15
C GLY A 224 4.52 12.25 7.23
N SER A 225 4.61 10.92 7.39
CA SER A 225 5.44 10.28 8.42
C SER A 225 6.92 10.67 8.30
N LYS A 226 7.46 10.67 7.08
CA LYS A 226 8.84 11.08 6.80
C LYS A 226 9.09 12.54 7.19
N LEU A 227 8.15 13.44 6.92
CA LEU A 227 8.23 14.83 7.37
C LEU A 227 8.24 14.94 8.89
N ARG A 228 7.38 14.18 9.58
CA ARG A 228 7.36 14.15 11.06
C ARG A 228 8.70 13.63 11.62
N LYS A 229 9.34 12.66 10.96
CA LYS A 229 10.70 12.22 11.33
C LYS A 229 11.74 13.33 11.18
N VAL A 230 11.75 14.04 10.05
CA VAL A 230 12.63 15.20 9.84
C VAL A 230 12.37 16.30 10.88
N LEU A 231 11.10 16.59 11.19
CA LEU A 231 10.73 17.62 12.17
C LEU A 231 11.09 17.27 13.62
N ALA A 232 11.18 15.97 13.93
CA ALA A 232 11.55 15.47 15.25
C ALA A 232 13.08 15.38 15.47
N ASP A 233 13.87 15.47 14.40
CA ASP A 233 15.32 15.40 14.41
C ASP A 233 15.93 16.77 14.06
N GLU A 234 16.50 17.44 15.07
CA GLU A 234 17.05 18.79 14.90
C GLU A 234 18.20 18.84 13.88
N GLU A 235 19.01 17.79 13.79
CA GLU A 235 20.15 17.73 12.86
C GLU A 235 19.66 17.61 11.42
N LEU A 236 18.70 16.71 11.17
CA LEU A 236 18.09 16.55 9.85
C LEU A 236 17.36 17.83 9.41
N LEU A 237 16.61 18.46 10.32
CA LEU A 237 15.90 19.71 10.03
C LEU A 237 16.89 20.84 9.69
N ASP A 238 17.95 21.00 10.47
CA ASP A 238 18.98 22.01 10.22
C ASP A 238 19.67 21.79 8.88
N ASP A 239 19.93 20.55 8.49
CA ASP A 239 20.54 20.23 7.21
C ASP A 239 19.60 20.49 6.02
N VAL A 240 18.29 20.28 6.20
CA VAL A 240 17.29 20.72 5.21
C VAL A 240 17.28 22.25 5.08
N ILE A 241 17.28 22.98 6.19
CA ILE A 241 17.30 24.46 6.21
C ILE A 241 18.57 24.98 5.52
N LYS A 242 19.75 24.44 5.84
CA LYS A 242 21.03 24.83 5.21
C LYS A 242 21.02 24.56 3.71
N ARG A 243 20.49 23.41 3.27
CA ARG A 243 20.35 23.07 1.85
C ARG A 243 19.45 24.06 1.13
N MET A 244 18.30 24.41 1.72
CA MET A 244 17.39 25.43 1.18
C MET A 244 18.09 26.78 1.03
N ILE A 245 18.76 27.27 2.08
CA ILE A 245 19.49 28.56 2.03
C ILE A 245 20.56 28.55 0.94
N LYS A 246 21.27 27.43 0.76
CA LYS A 246 22.28 27.30 -0.29
C LYS A 246 21.67 27.37 -1.69
N ASP A 247 20.55 26.69 -1.93
CA ASP A 247 19.83 26.71 -3.22
C ASP A 247 19.31 28.13 -3.55
N GLN A 248 18.89 28.90 -2.54
CA GLN A 248 18.44 30.29 -2.72
C GLN A 248 19.50 31.26 -3.25
N ASN A 249 20.79 30.97 -3.04
CA ASN A 249 21.89 31.82 -3.46
C ASN A 249 22.30 31.58 -4.93
N VAL A 250 21.70 30.58 -5.60
CA VAL A 250 22.04 30.20 -6.98
C VAL A 250 21.05 30.75 -8.01
N ASN A 251 19.80 30.99 -7.63
CA ASN A 251 18.75 31.53 -8.53
C ASN A 251 18.44 33.01 -8.22
N GLU A 252 18.74 33.89 -9.17
CA GLU A 252 18.51 35.34 -9.06
C GLU A 252 17.04 35.74 -9.28
N GLU A 253 16.56 36.51 -8.30
CA GLU A 253 15.64 37.66 -8.40
C GLU A 253 14.25 37.49 -9.03
N LYS A 254 13.25 37.20 -8.16
CA LYS A 254 11.99 37.98 -8.02
C LYS A 254 10.96 37.44 -7.01
N SER A 255 11.14 36.24 -6.46
CA SER A 255 10.23 35.72 -5.41
C SER A 255 10.74 36.03 -4.00
N GLY A 256 9.82 36.39 -3.10
CA GLY A 256 10.10 36.56 -1.67
C GLY A 256 10.56 35.26 -1.01
N SER A 257 10.99 35.32 0.26
CA SER A 257 11.53 34.15 0.98
C SER A 257 10.61 32.93 0.93
N ILE A 258 9.29 33.14 0.96
CA ILE A 258 8.28 32.07 0.90
C ILE A 258 8.22 31.42 -0.48
N GLY A 259 8.22 32.19 -1.57
CA GLY A 259 8.26 31.65 -2.93
C GLY A 259 9.52 30.84 -3.21
N LYS A 260 10.63 31.17 -2.56
CA LYS A 260 11.86 30.36 -2.63
C LYS A 260 11.75 29.04 -1.87
N ILE A 261 11.09 29.03 -0.70
CA ILE A 261 10.80 27.79 0.03
C ILE A 261 9.90 26.89 -0.83
N ARG A 262 8.86 27.47 -1.44
CA ARG A 262 7.96 26.74 -2.35
C ARG A 262 8.73 26.07 -3.49
N GLY A 263 9.52 26.83 -4.25
CA GLY A 263 10.29 26.27 -5.36
C GLY A 263 11.29 25.17 -4.94
N PHE A 264 11.86 25.25 -3.74
CA PHE A 264 12.71 24.18 -3.21
C PHE A 264 11.88 22.92 -2.91
N LEU A 265 10.74 23.05 -2.24
CA LEU A 265 9.88 21.92 -1.90
C LEU A 265 9.25 21.28 -3.15
N GLU A 266 8.91 22.07 -4.17
CA GLU A 266 8.44 21.53 -5.46
C GLU A 266 9.53 20.68 -6.14
N LYS A 267 10.80 21.06 -5.99
CA LYS A 267 11.94 20.37 -6.62
C LYS A 267 12.47 19.17 -5.84
N TYR A 268 12.53 19.26 -4.51
CA TYR A 268 13.17 18.28 -3.62
C TYR A 268 12.21 17.65 -2.60
N GLY A 269 10.92 17.98 -2.67
CA GLY A 269 9.91 17.54 -1.69
C GLY A 269 9.77 16.03 -1.61
N LEU A 270 9.91 15.31 -2.73
CA LEU A 270 9.86 13.85 -2.75
C LEU A 270 10.88 13.21 -1.79
N GLU A 271 12.08 13.77 -1.66
CA GLU A 271 13.11 13.28 -0.73
C GLU A 271 12.70 13.46 0.74
N LEU A 272 11.87 14.46 1.01
CA LEU A 272 11.33 14.77 2.33
C LEU A 272 10.02 14.01 2.62
N GLY A 273 9.51 13.25 1.65
CA GLY A 273 8.22 12.57 1.73
C GLY A 273 7.03 13.49 1.47
N LEU A 274 7.22 14.56 0.71
CA LEU A 274 6.11 15.35 0.14
C LEU A 274 5.65 14.74 -1.20
N PRO A 275 4.38 14.96 -1.55
CA PRO A 275 3.89 14.69 -2.91
C PRO A 275 4.58 15.56 -3.97
N SER A 276 4.67 15.03 -5.19
CA SER A 276 5.10 15.81 -6.36
C SER A 276 4.07 16.90 -6.66
N ALA A 277 4.50 18.15 -6.70
CA ALA A 277 3.62 19.32 -6.75
C ALA A 277 2.68 19.35 -7.97
N GLU A 278 3.05 18.69 -9.06
CA GLU A 278 2.29 18.65 -10.32
C GLU A 278 1.48 17.36 -10.49
N ALA A 279 1.40 16.51 -9.46
CA ALA A 279 0.87 15.17 -9.65
C ALA A 279 -0.66 15.11 -9.81
N ASN A 280 -1.42 15.91 -9.07
CA ASN A 280 -2.88 16.05 -9.26
C ASN A 280 -3.41 17.34 -8.59
N GLU A 281 -4.69 17.65 -8.82
CA GLU A 281 -5.36 18.84 -8.28
C GLU A 281 -5.36 18.88 -6.74
N ALA A 282 -5.56 17.75 -6.07
CA ALA A 282 -5.54 17.70 -4.60
C ALA A 282 -4.18 18.11 -4.03
N VAL A 283 -3.09 17.74 -4.71
CA VAL A 283 -1.73 18.14 -4.32
C VAL A 283 -1.49 19.63 -4.56
N VAL A 284 -1.94 20.16 -5.70
CA VAL A 284 -1.83 21.60 -5.98
C VAL A 284 -2.54 22.40 -4.89
N LEU A 285 -3.75 21.98 -4.51
CA LEU A 285 -4.52 22.59 -3.41
C LEU A 285 -3.81 22.48 -2.07
N LEU A 286 -3.19 21.34 -1.75
CA LEU A 286 -2.38 21.17 -0.53
C LEU A 286 -1.24 22.20 -0.47
N TYR A 287 -0.46 22.35 -1.56
CA TYR A 287 0.61 23.35 -1.61
C TYR A 287 0.05 24.77 -1.48
N ASP A 288 -0.99 25.12 -2.25
CA ASP A 288 -1.57 26.46 -2.21
C ASP A 288 -2.14 26.81 -0.83
N GLN A 289 -2.78 25.86 -0.15
CA GLN A 289 -3.32 26.06 1.19
C GLN A 289 -2.19 26.31 2.20
N VAL A 290 -1.18 25.43 2.26
CA VAL A 290 -0.06 25.57 3.21
C VAL A 290 0.69 26.89 3.03
N PHE A 291 0.95 27.28 1.77
CA PHE A 291 1.69 28.50 1.47
C PHE A 291 0.85 29.76 1.69
N SER A 292 -0.43 29.76 1.33
CA SER A 292 -1.31 30.92 1.54
C SER A 292 -1.54 31.24 3.02
N ASP A 293 -1.60 30.22 3.89
CA ASP A 293 -1.73 30.42 5.33
C ASP A 293 -0.44 30.98 5.94
N THR A 294 0.72 30.59 5.40
CA THR A 294 2.02 31.09 5.85
C THR A 294 2.30 32.53 5.38
N ASP A 295 1.92 32.88 4.15
CA ASP A 295 2.06 34.25 3.61
C ASP A 295 1.20 35.28 4.38
N LYS A 296 0.04 34.88 4.91
CA LYS A 296 -0.79 35.75 5.78
C LYS A 296 -0.10 36.05 7.11
N GLU A 297 0.69 35.11 7.62
CA GLU A 297 1.36 35.21 8.91
C GLU A 297 2.68 35.98 8.84
N GLN A 298 3.31 36.05 7.66
CA GLN A 298 4.60 36.70 7.47
C GLN A 298 4.56 37.76 6.36
N ASN A 299 4.82 39.02 6.73
CA ASN A 299 4.93 40.13 5.78
C ASN A 299 6.11 39.84 4.82
N GLY A 300 5.82 39.36 3.60
CA GLY A 300 6.70 38.71 2.61
C GLY A 300 7.99 39.41 2.13
N GLY A 301 8.69 40.12 3.01
CA GLY A 301 10.03 40.64 2.83
C GLY A 301 11.11 39.56 3.00
N LYS A 302 12.37 40.01 2.91
CA LYS A 302 13.54 39.15 3.06
C LYS A 302 13.76 38.83 4.54
N LEU A 303 13.67 37.55 4.89
CA LEU A 303 13.81 37.08 6.27
C LEU A 303 15.28 36.91 6.67
N GLY A 304 15.59 37.10 7.95
CA GLY A 304 16.88 36.72 8.53
C GLY A 304 17.05 35.20 8.57
N ILE A 305 18.27 34.68 8.79
CA ILE A 305 18.54 33.22 8.78
C ILE A 305 17.72 32.46 9.84
N ASN A 306 17.65 33.00 11.06
CA ASN A 306 16.88 32.37 12.14
C ASN A 306 15.37 32.42 11.85
N GLU A 307 14.89 33.53 11.32
CA GLU A 307 13.50 33.71 10.93
C GLU A 307 13.12 32.77 9.78
N PHE A 308 13.99 32.65 8.78
CA PHE A 308 13.86 31.71 7.68
C PHE A 308 13.69 30.26 8.16
N GLY A 309 14.55 29.82 9.08
CA GLY A 309 14.46 28.48 9.67
C GLY A 309 13.13 28.23 10.40
N MET A 310 12.61 29.24 11.12
CA MET A 310 11.29 29.15 11.75
C MET A 310 10.17 28.99 10.72
N VAL A 311 10.21 29.72 9.60
CA VAL A 311 9.22 29.59 8.51
C VAL A 311 9.26 28.22 7.88
N VAL A 312 10.45 27.71 7.57
CA VAL A 312 10.61 26.37 6.99
C VAL A 312 10.01 25.33 7.92
N LYS A 313 10.34 25.40 9.22
CA LYS A 313 9.78 24.48 10.23
C LYS A 313 8.25 24.55 10.28
N ASP A 314 7.68 25.75 10.25
CA ASP A 314 6.23 25.95 10.28
C ASP A 314 5.53 25.40 9.03
N ILE A 315 6.06 25.68 7.84
CA ILE A 315 5.56 25.13 6.56
C ILE A 315 5.60 23.60 6.57
N LEU A 316 6.74 23.01 6.94
CA LEU A 316 6.88 21.55 6.99
C LEU A 316 5.92 20.93 8.01
N LYS A 317 5.67 21.60 9.14
CA LYS A 317 4.70 21.17 10.15
C LYS A 317 3.28 21.21 9.59
N LYS A 318 2.87 22.28 8.90
CA LYS A 318 1.56 22.38 8.25
C LYS A 318 1.36 21.27 7.20
N PHE A 319 2.36 20.98 6.38
CA PHE A 319 2.31 19.83 5.47
C PHE A 319 2.15 18.51 6.23
N ALA A 320 2.94 18.29 7.29
CA ALA A 320 2.88 17.06 8.08
C ALA A 320 1.50 16.86 8.73
N GLU A 321 0.87 17.93 9.24
CA GLU A 321 -0.48 17.90 9.83
C GLU A 321 -1.55 17.63 8.76
N GLN A 322 -1.49 18.29 7.60
CA GLN A 322 -2.46 18.08 6.54
C GLN A 322 -2.36 16.67 5.93
N LEU A 323 -1.16 16.15 5.73
CA LEU A 323 -0.93 14.79 5.22
C LEU A 323 -1.26 13.70 6.25
N GLU A 324 -1.22 14.01 7.55
CA GLU A 324 -1.69 13.11 8.60
C GLU A 324 -3.22 13.02 8.60
N ALA A 325 -3.89 14.16 8.47
CA ALA A 325 -5.34 14.24 8.43
C ALA A 325 -5.93 13.69 7.11
N ASN A 326 -5.28 13.98 5.99
CA ASN A 326 -5.69 13.60 4.65
C ASN A 326 -4.48 13.10 3.84
N PRO A 327 -4.10 11.82 3.99
CA PRO A 327 -3.05 11.22 3.18
C PRO A 327 -3.36 11.29 1.68
N ILE A 328 -2.31 11.41 0.86
CA ILE A 328 -2.45 11.41 -0.60
C ILE A 328 -2.09 10.03 -1.15
N PHE A 329 -2.92 9.55 -2.08
CA PHE A 329 -2.78 8.27 -2.75
C PHE A 329 -2.41 8.50 -4.22
N TYR A 330 -1.39 7.79 -4.71
CA TYR A 330 -1.00 7.78 -6.11
C TYR A 330 -1.05 6.38 -6.67
N ASP A 331 -1.85 6.19 -7.70
CA ASP A 331 -1.72 5.00 -8.53
C ASP A 331 -0.46 5.12 -9.39
N LEU A 332 0.40 4.10 -9.32
CA LEU A 332 1.63 4.02 -10.09
C LEU A 332 1.41 3.40 -11.48
N GLU A 333 0.17 3.03 -11.84
CA GLU A 333 -0.21 2.46 -13.15
C GLU A 333 -0.90 3.47 -14.09
N SER A 334 -1.07 4.73 -13.68
CA SER A 334 -1.64 5.82 -14.50
C SER A 334 -0.64 6.49 -15.45
#